data_AF-A0A177A1Y1-F1
#
_entry.id   AF-A0A177A1Y1-F1
#
_cell.length_a   1.000
_cell.length_b   1.000
_cell.length_c   1.000
_cell.angle_alpha   90.00
_cell.angle_beta   90.00
_cell.angle_gamma   90.00
#
_symmetry.space_group_name_H-M   'P 1'
#
loop_
_entity.id
_entity.type
_entity.pdbx_description
1 polymer ?
#
loop_
_entity_poly.entity_id
_entity_poly.type
_entity_poly.pdbx_seq_one_letter_code
_entity_poly.pdbx_strand_id
1 'polypeptide(L)'
;MIKDIRDLVAERDLRGPDFDVRDTNETHNEQLEVVVVNDEVARLYRDSPRALGDYPGLSSVTRYCVALAKYLQNPMKEYAALGNDIVSLIFHRCQHLVPEETLRKQLDTAMVDMVNLCGIDINEAVTDPYVANLLPYVCGLGPRKATSVIKAINMNGGMVNSRDELVGDPDSQKLPVVGPRVWNNCASFLSIEYDPSMSTSDYLDNTRVHPEDYELGRKMAADALELDEEDVKAEVDENGPGAVVRKLIKDDEQDKVNDLILEEYAEQLEQNYNQKKRATLETIRAELIQPYEELRRNFAMLSEDDVFTMLTGETNDSLCEGMVVSINVRVVNDEFLIVKLDSGLEGRVEAYEATDNNDVPLPRLFSQGQAAQAKLLSVDRREFSAKLSMREQEVKRPFRRRLNHMDDQWDSNQEARDREELREKDKVTGRAQRVIKHPLFRPFNSTQAEEYLGSQSSGDAVIRTSSKGNDHLTVTWKVADGVYQHIDVLELLKENEFTVGKQLRIGGKYTYSDLDELIVDHVKAMARKVDEMMQHEKYQKGSKADTERWLTTYTEANPKRSVYAFCIDPKHPGYFHLCFKGGQNAKLNAWPVKVIPNAFELLKNPYPDMRALCNGFKLRFASEANKSRG
;
A
#
# COMPACT_ATOMS: atom_id res chain seq x y z
N MET A 1 -6.90 -21.23 -5.58
CA MET A 1 -5.53 -20.87 -5.16
C MET A 1 -5.18 -21.36 -3.76
N ILE A 2 -5.78 -20.87 -2.65
CA ILE A 2 -5.47 -21.41 -1.30
C ILE A 2 -5.81 -22.89 -1.21
N LYS A 3 -6.99 -23.27 -1.72
CA LYS A 3 -7.42 -24.66 -1.85
C LYS A 3 -6.41 -25.49 -2.65
N ASP A 4 -5.98 -24.99 -3.81
CA ASP A 4 -5.01 -25.66 -4.69
C ASP A 4 -3.67 -25.92 -3.97
N ILE A 5 -3.21 -25.00 -3.10
CA ILE A 5 -1.99 -25.20 -2.31
C ILE A 5 -2.22 -26.27 -1.23
N ARG A 6 -3.36 -26.26 -0.54
CA ARG A 6 -3.72 -27.30 0.43
C ARG A 6 -3.82 -28.68 -0.22
N ASP A 7 -4.46 -28.73 -1.38
CA ASP A 7 -4.59 -29.93 -2.20
C ASP A 7 -3.19 -30.40 -2.61
N LEU A 8 -2.28 -29.51 -3.02
CA LEU A 8 -0.90 -29.86 -3.37
C LEU A 8 -0.11 -30.41 -2.17
N VAL A 9 -0.24 -29.83 -0.98
CA VAL A 9 0.38 -30.36 0.25
C VAL A 9 -0.13 -31.77 0.53
N ALA A 10 -1.44 -32.01 0.39
CA ALA A 10 -2.05 -33.31 0.61
C ALA A 10 -1.66 -34.35 -0.45
N GLU A 11 -1.71 -33.98 -1.74
CA GLU A 11 -1.33 -34.85 -2.85
C GLU A 11 0.15 -35.25 -2.81
N ARG A 12 1.00 -34.37 -2.28
CA ARG A 12 2.46 -34.59 -2.19
C ARG A 12 2.92 -35.06 -0.81
N ASP A 13 1.99 -35.22 0.14
CA ASP A 13 2.26 -35.57 1.54
C ASP A 13 3.43 -34.75 2.12
N LEU A 14 3.39 -33.43 1.95
CA LEU A 14 4.44 -32.55 2.46
C LEU A 14 4.30 -32.45 3.98
N ARG A 15 5.31 -32.93 4.70
CA ARG A 15 5.33 -33.02 6.16
C ARG A 15 6.40 -32.13 6.78
N GLY A 16 6.15 -31.73 8.02
CA GLY A 16 7.11 -31.05 8.87
C GLY A 16 8.26 -31.95 9.31
N PRO A 17 9.25 -31.39 10.01
CA PRO A 17 10.30 -32.19 10.64
C PRO A 17 9.70 -33.14 11.67
N ASP A 18 10.37 -34.28 11.84
CA ASP A 18 10.06 -35.23 12.90
C ASP A 18 10.22 -34.57 14.28
N PHE A 19 9.24 -34.76 15.16
CA PHE A 19 9.30 -34.33 16.56
C PHE A 19 8.86 -35.45 17.49
N ASP A 20 9.47 -35.49 18.67
CA ASP A 20 9.11 -36.46 19.70
C ASP A 20 7.92 -35.96 20.50
N VAL A 21 6.88 -36.78 20.61
CA VAL A 21 5.72 -36.47 21.45
C VAL A 21 6.14 -36.68 22.91
N ARG A 22 6.03 -35.62 23.73
CA ARG A 22 6.36 -35.69 25.18
C ARG A 22 5.72 -36.93 25.81
N ASP A 23 6.54 -37.68 26.57
CA ASP A 23 6.18 -38.90 27.28
C ASP A 23 5.91 -40.16 26.43
N THR A 24 6.23 -40.12 25.13
CA THR A 24 6.25 -41.31 24.26
C THR A 24 7.56 -41.37 23.47
N ASN A 25 8.17 -42.54 23.32
CA ASN A 25 9.32 -42.75 22.40
C ASN A 25 8.86 -42.82 20.93
N GLU A 26 7.77 -42.14 20.59
CA GLU A 26 7.16 -42.15 19.27
C GLU A 26 7.51 -40.86 18.54
N THR A 27 8.21 -41.03 17.42
CA THR A 27 8.55 -39.94 16.51
C THR A 27 7.37 -39.67 15.59
N HIS A 28 6.83 -38.46 15.66
CA HIS A 28 5.71 -38.03 14.83
C HIS A 28 6.14 -37.00 13.78
N ASN A 29 5.49 -37.05 12.62
CA ASN A 29 5.52 -35.94 11.67
C ASN A 29 4.11 -35.58 11.25
N GLU A 30 3.82 -34.29 11.26
CA GLU A 30 2.54 -33.73 10.86
C GLU A 30 2.62 -33.17 9.45
N GLN A 31 1.50 -33.25 8.74
CA GLN A 31 1.39 -32.63 7.42
C GLN A 31 1.46 -31.10 7.57
N LEU A 32 2.16 -30.43 6.66
CA LEU A 32 2.32 -28.98 6.73
C LEU A 32 0.99 -28.24 6.63
N GLU A 33 0.80 -27.24 7.50
CA GLU A 33 -0.38 -26.38 7.45
C GLU A 33 -0.20 -25.25 6.43
N VAL A 34 -1.28 -24.92 5.71
CA VAL A 34 -1.33 -23.75 4.82
C VAL A 34 -2.09 -22.62 5.50
N VAL A 35 -1.33 -21.62 5.92
CA VAL A 35 -1.80 -20.45 6.67
C VAL A 35 -1.81 -19.21 5.80
N VAL A 36 -2.88 -18.43 5.87
CA VAL A 36 -2.94 -17.09 5.30
C VAL A 36 -2.51 -16.10 6.37
N VAL A 37 -1.51 -15.28 6.05
CA VAL A 37 -0.88 -14.35 6.99
C VAL A 37 -1.25 -12.92 6.62
N ASN A 38 -1.42 -12.05 7.63
CA ASN A 38 -1.60 -10.62 7.41
C ASN A 38 -0.38 -10.05 6.66
N ASP A 39 -0.64 -9.40 5.52
CA ASP A 39 0.40 -8.95 4.60
C ASP A 39 0.68 -7.44 4.65
N GLU A 40 0.04 -6.71 5.57
CA GLU A 40 0.09 -5.25 5.59
C GLU A 40 1.52 -4.72 5.74
N VAL A 41 2.34 -5.38 6.59
CA VAL A 41 3.76 -5.04 6.76
C VAL A 41 4.56 -5.46 5.52
N ALA A 42 4.27 -6.64 4.97
CA ALA A 42 4.96 -7.17 3.79
C ALA A 42 4.76 -6.28 2.55
N ARG A 43 3.57 -5.67 2.39
CA ARG A 43 3.26 -4.70 1.34
C ARG A 43 4.12 -3.45 1.41
N LEU A 44 4.38 -2.94 2.61
CA LEU A 44 5.27 -1.79 2.82
C LEU A 44 6.75 -2.20 2.67
N TYR A 45 7.12 -3.38 3.17
CA TYR A 45 8.51 -3.84 3.16
C TYR A 45 9.04 -4.08 1.74
N ARG A 46 8.30 -4.77 0.87
CA ARG A 46 8.83 -5.35 -0.38
C ARG A 46 9.53 -4.37 -1.33
N ASP A 47 9.11 -3.10 -1.33
CA ASP A 47 9.66 -2.04 -2.18
C ASP A 47 10.43 -0.99 -1.37
N SER A 48 10.61 -1.22 -0.06
CA SER A 48 11.33 -0.31 0.84
C SER A 48 12.85 -0.32 0.59
N PRO A 49 13.56 0.77 0.93
CA PRO A 49 15.02 0.80 0.94
C PRO A 49 15.62 -0.26 1.86
N ARG A 50 14.96 -0.57 2.99
CA ARG A 50 15.38 -1.61 3.94
C ARG A 50 15.42 -2.97 3.23
N ALA A 51 14.35 -3.36 2.56
CA ALA A 51 14.30 -4.63 1.84
C ALA A 51 15.33 -4.73 0.71
N LEU A 52 15.67 -3.61 0.06
CA LEU A 52 16.74 -3.57 -0.94
C LEU A 52 18.13 -3.73 -0.31
N GLY A 53 18.32 -3.24 0.92
CA GLY A 53 19.55 -3.43 1.69
C GLY A 53 19.69 -4.85 2.23
N ASP A 54 18.63 -5.40 2.82
CA ASP A 54 18.60 -6.75 3.40
C ASP A 54 18.79 -7.82 2.32
N TYR A 55 18.10 -7.68 1.17
CA TYR A 55 18.09 -8.67 0.10
C TYR A 55 18.22 -8.04 -1.30
N PRO A 56 19.39 -7.48 -1.67
CA PRO A 56 19.56 -6.75 -2.94
C PRO A 56 19.30 -7.58 -4.20
N GLY A 57 19.54 -8.90 -4.13
CA GLY A 57 19.39 -9.83 -5.26
C GLY A 57 17.99 -10.43 -5.44
N LEU A 58 17.06 -10.16 -4.52
CA LEU A 58 15.72 -10.75 -4.54
C LEU A 58 14.69 -9.84 -5.21
N SER A 59 13.79 -10.44 -5.99
CA SER A 59 12.67 -9.72 -6.61
C SER A 59 11.72 -9.12 -5.54
N SER A 60 10.93 -8.11 -5.90
CA SER A 60 9.93 -7.52 -4.98
C SER A 60 8.96 -8.58 -4.43
N VAL A 61 8.47 -9.50 -5.27
CA VAL A 61 7.57 -10.59 -4.82
C VAL A 61 8.28 -11.55 -3.86
N THR A 62 9.54 -11.89 -4.11
CA THR A 62 10.29 -12.77 -3.21
C THR A 62 10.52 -12.10 -1.85
N ARG A 63 10.85 -10.80 -1.82
CA ARG A 63 11.00 -10.03 -0.58
C ARG A 63 9.68 -9.90 0.19
N TYR A 64 8.58 -9.77 -0.53
CA TYR A 64 7.24 -9.85 0.05
C TYR A 64 7.00 -11.21 0.75
N CYS A 65 7.33 -12.33 0.09
CA CYS A 65 7.20 -13.66 0.72
C CYS A 65 8.09 -13.82 1.96
N VAL A 66 9.32 -13.27 1.94
CA VAL A 66 10.21 -13.27 3.11
C VAL A 66 9.55 -12.52 4.28
N ALA A 67 8.95 -11.35 4.04
CA ALA A 67 8.26 -10.61 5.09
C ALA A 67 7.04 -11.34 5.65
N LEU A 68 6.27 -12.07 4.82
CA LEU A 68 5.18 -12.92 5.33
C LEU A 68 5.69 -14.00 6.29
N ALA A 69 6.81 -14.65 5.95
CA ALA A 69 7.41 -15.66 6.80
C ALA A 69 7.90 -15.05 8.13
N LYS A 70 8.57 -13.89 8.08
CA LYS A 70 9.01 -13.17 9.28
C LYS A 70 7.84 -12.71 10.15
N TYR A 71 6.74 -12.27 9.54
CA TYR A 71 5.53 -11.89 10.28
C TYR A 71 4.94 -13.09 11.03
N LEU A 72 4.88 -14.27 10.39
CA LEU A 72 4.41 -15.48 11.05
C LEU A 72 5.32 -15.89 12.23
N GLN A 73 6.64 -15.69 12.10
CA GLN A 73 7.60 -15.96 13.17
C GLN A 73 7.47 -14.97 14.34
N ASN A 74 7.40 -13.66 14.05
CA ASN A 74 7.25 -12.64 15.08
C ASN A 74 6.64 -11.34 14.52
N PRO A 75 5.32 -11.15 14.67
CA PRO A 75 4.64 -9.94 14.21
C PRO A 75 5.21 -8.66 14.83
N MET A 76 5.61 -8.72 16.11
CA MET A 76 6.11 -7.56 16.85
C MET A 76 7.40 -7.02 16.25
N LYS A 77 8.35 -7.90 15.89
CA LYS A 77 9.60 -7.51 15.22
C LYS A 77 9.30 -6.86 13.84
N GLU A 78 8.33 -7.39 13.10
CA GLU A 78 7.89 -6.81 11.81
C GLU A 78 7.28 -5.41 11.96
N TYR A 79 6.39 -5.18 12.92
CA TYR A 79 5.83 -3.85 13.19
C TYR A 79 6.90 -2.87 13.67
N ALA A 80 7.78 -3.27 14.59
CA ALA A 80 8.87 -2.42 15.09
C ALA A 80 9.79 -1.97 13.95
N ALA A 81 10.10 -2.87 13.03
CA ALA A 81 11.01 -2.58 11.93
C ALA A 81 10.46 -1.48 10.99
N LEU A 82 9.13 -1.32 10.86
CA LEU A 82 8.53 -0.25 10.05
C LEU A 82 8.91 1.16 10.52
N GLY A 83 9.24 1.33 11.80
CA GLY A 83 9.61 2.62 12.38
C GLY A 83 8.54 3.67 12.10
N ASN A 84 8.90 4.71 11.33
CA ASN A 84 7.97 5.81 11.04
C ASN A 84 6.83 5.44 10.11
N ASP A 85 6.97 4.38 9.32
CA ASP A 85 5.96 4.00 8.33
C ASP A 85 4.76 3.28 8.96
N ILE A 86 4.82 2.93 10.25
CA ILE A 86 3.74 2.27 11.00
C ILE A 86 2.43 3.06 10.98
N VAL A 87 2.49 4.40 10.91
CA VAL A 87 1.30 5.26 10.82
C VAL A 87 0.55 5.15 9.48
N SER A 88 1.20 4.58 8.46
CA SER A 88 0.61 4.32 7.14
C SER A 88 -0.31 3.10 7.16
N LEU A 89 -0.18 2.23 8.17
CA LEU A 89 -1.08 1.11 8.40
C LEU A 89 -2.42 1.61 8.94
N ILE A 90 -3.51 0.94 8.55
CA ILE A 90 -4.87 1.33 8.94
C ILE A 90 -5.37 0.34 9.99
N PHE A 91 -5.17 0.67 11.26
CA PHE A 91 -5.68 -0.15 12.37
C PHE A 91 -7.16 0.11 12.66
N HIS A 92 -7.65 1.31 12.31
CA HIS A 92 -9.04 1.69 12.51
C HIS A 92 -9.56 2.61 11.39
N ARG A 93 -10.83 2.44 10.98
CA ARG A 93 -11.45 3.22 9.88
C ARG A 93 -11.45 4.73 10.14
N CYS A 94 -11.58 5.13 11.40
CA CYS A 94 -11.58 6.53 11.82
C CYS A 94 -10.20 7.05 12.25
N GLN A 95 -9.12 6.30 12.01
CA GLN A 95 -7.76 6.70 12.42
C GLN A 95 -7.36 8.07 11.85
N HIS A 96 -7.79 8.38 10.62
CA HIS A 96 -7.55 9.66 9.96
C HIS A 96 -8.19 10.88 10.66
N LEU A 97 -9.10 10.66 11.62
CA LEU A 97 -9.70 11.74 12.42
C LEU A 97 -8.82 12.18 13.60
N VAL A 98 -7.76 11.43 13.90
CA VAL A 98 -6.84 11.71 15.00
C VAL A 98 -5.57 12.37 14.45
N PRO A 99 -5.02 13.39 15.12
CA PRO A 99 -3.72 13.95 14.73
C PRO A 99 -2.63 12.88 14.72
N GLU A 100 -1.76 12.89 13.69
CA GLU A 100 -0.72 11.88 13.51
C GLU A 100 0.21 11.74 14.72
N GLU A 101 0.55 12.84 15.39
CA GLU A 101 1.39 12.82 16.60
C GLU A 101 0.73 12.04 17.75
N THR A 102 -0.59 12.20 17.91
CA THR A 102 -1.36 11.48 18.93
C THR A 102 -1.44 10.00 18.59
N LEU A 103 -1.73 9.67 17.33
CA LEU A 103 -1.73 8.29 16.84
C LEU A 103 -0.38 7.62 17.08
N ARG A 104 0.71 8.24 16.63
CA ARG A 104 2.07 7.75 16.80
C ARG A 104 2.40 7.48 18.26
N LYS A 105 2.09 8.42 19.16
CA LYS A 105 2.29 8.24 20.59
C LYS A 105 1.56 7.00 21.13
N GLN A 106 0.31 6.76 20.70
CA GLN A 106 -0.45 5.59 21.14
C GLN A 106 0.13 4.28 20.58
N LEU A 107 0.55 4.28 19.32
CA LEU A 107 1.24 3.13 18.72
C LEU A 107 2.57 2.83 19.44
N ASP A 108 3.37 3.86 19.73
CA ASP A 108 4.61 3.73 20.48
C ASP A 108 4.34 3.17 21.89
N THR A 109 3.26 3.60 22.55
CA THR A 109 2.87 3.09 23.88
C THR A 109 2.53 1.60 23.80
N ALA A 110 1.75 1.18 22.81
CA ALA A 110 1.44 -0.24 22.60
C ALA A 110 2.68 -1.09 22.29
N MET A 111 3.63 -0.54 21.52
CA MET A 111 4.92 -1.20 21.26
C MET A 111 5.76 -1.31 22.53
N VAL A 112 5.81 -0.27 23.37
CA VAL A 112 6.48 -0.32 24.68
C VAL A 112 5.89 -1.43 25.54
N ASP A 113 4.58 -1.48 25.71
CA ASP A 113 3.94 -2.52 26.54
C ASP A 113 4.31 -3.94 26.05
N MET A 114 4.23 -4.17 24.74
CA MET A 114 4.46 -5.50 24.16
C MET A 114 5.94 -5.92 24.18
N VAL A 115 6.86 -4.99 23.88
CA VAL A 115 8.30 -5.25 23.89
C VAL A 115 8.80 -5.54 25.30
N ASN A 116 8.35 -4.76 26.29
CA ASN A 116 8.78 -4.97 27.68
C ASN A 116 8.14 -6.21 28.30
N LEU A 117 6.94 -6.63 27.86
CA LEU A 117 6.37 -7.92 28.24
C LEU A 117 7.26 -9.10 27.79
N CYS A 118 7.78 -9.04 26.57
CA CYS A 118 8.57 -10.13 25.99
C CYS A 118 10.03 -10.11 26.44
N GLY A 119 10.59 -8.93 26.70
CA GLY A 119 12.02 -8.76 26.90
C GLY A 119 12.81 -8.84 25.59
N ILE A 120 14.07 -8.43 25.65
CA ILE A 120 14.99 -8.46 24.52
C ILE A 120 16.32 -9.04 24.98
N ASP A 121 16.83 -10.03 24.27
CA ASP A 121 18.21 -10.46 24.43
C ASP A 121 19.15 -9.37 23.91
N ILE A 122 19.96 -8.81 24.82
CA ILE A 122 20.84 -7.69 24.49
C ILE A 122 21.97 -8.09 23.52
N ASN A 123 22.47 -9.32 23.60
CA ASN A 123 23.51 -9.84 22.72
C ASN A 123 22.95 -10.15 21.32
N GLU A 124 21.72 -10.70 21.24
CA GLU A 124 20.99 -10.84 19.97
C GLU A 124 20.76 -9.45 19.35
N ALA A 125 20.33 -8.46 20.12
CA ALA A 125 20.10 -7.10 19.63
C ALA A 125 21.37 -6.37 19.16
N VAL A 126 22.55 -6.70 19.70
CA VAL A 126 23.83 -6.14 19.25
C VAL A 126 24.27 -6.75 17.91
N THR A 127 23.94 -8.03 17.68
CA THR A 127 24.37 -8.78 16.49
C THR A 127 23.36 -8.72 15.33
N ASP A 128 22.06 -8.70 15.62
CA ASP A 128 20.99 -8.64 14.65
C ASP A 128 20.29 -7.26 14.64
N PRO A 129 20.47 -6.46 13.56
CA PRO A 129 19.77 -5.19 13.38
C PRO A 129 18.24 -5.31 13.42
N TYR A 130 17.68 -6.46 13.08
CA TYR A 130 16.25 -6.69 13.11
C TYR A 130 15.71 -6.68 14.55
N VAL A 131 16.44 -7.30 15.48
CA VAL A 131 16.14 -7.29 16.92
C VAL A 131 16.48 -5.95 17.55
N ALA A 132 17.56 -5.31 17.09
CA ALA A 132 17.93 -3.96 17.51
C ALA A 132 16.80 -2.92 17.35
N ASN A 133 15.89 -3.11 16.38
CA ASN A 133 14.73 -2.23 16.17
C ASN A 133 13.73 -2.24 17.33
N LEU A 134 13.80 -3.22 18.23
CA LEU A 134 12.97 -3.29 19.43
C LEU A 134 13.51 -2.42 20.58
N LEU A 135 14.84 -2.20 20.65
CA LEU A 135 15.48 -1.45 21.74
C LEU A 135 14.93 -0.03 21.98
N PRO A 136 14.50 0.74 20.96
CA PRO A 136 13.86 2.04 21.19
C PRO A 136 12.60 1.98 22.07
N TYR A 137 11.94 0.83 22.15
CA TYR A 137 10.70 0.62 22.89
C TYR A 137 10.92 0.04 24.29
N VAL A 138 12.16 -0.25 24.69
CA VAL A 138 12.47 -0.69 26.07
C VAL A 138 12.30 0.49 27.05
N CYS A 139 11.72 0.22 28.21
CA CYS A 139 11.52 1.20 29.27
C CYS A 139 12.82 1.95 29.60
N GLY A 140 12.76 3.28 29.61
CA GLY A 140 13.94 4.14 29.87
C GLY A 140 14.86 4.37 28.65
N LEU A 141 14.72 3.57 27.59
CA LEU A 141 15.36 3.79 26.30
C LEU A 141 14.48 4.67 25.39
N GLY A 142 14.88 4.76 24.13
CA GLY A 142 14.36 5.62 23.09
C GLY A 142 15.34 5.62 21.92
N PRO A 143 14.97 6.10 20.72
CA PRO A 143 15.77 5.89 19.51
C PRO A 143 17.25 6.29 19.64
N ARG A 144 17.50 7.44 20.30
CA ARG A 144 18.87 7.93 20.56
C ARG A 144 19.63 7.05 21.54
N LYS A 145 19.00 6.67 22.66
CA LYS A 145 19.63 5.86 23.70
C LYS A 145 19.89 4.44 23.22
N ALA A 146 18.95 3.83 22.51
CA ALA A 146 19.12 2.51 21.90
C ALA A 146 20.36 2.46 21.00
N THR A 147 20.54 3.46 20.15
CA THR A 147 21.74 3.58 19.30
C THR A 147 23.02 3.72 20.14
N SER A 148 22.98 4.51 21.22
CA SER A 148 24.12 4.67 22.13
C SER A 148 24.47 3.38 22.88
N VAL A 149 23.47 2.61 23.31
CA VAL A 149 23.64 1.32 23.99
C VAL A 149 24.43 0.35 23.11
N ILE A 150 23.97 0.13 21.87
CA ILE A 150 24.67 -0.77 20.93
C ILE A 150 26.12 -0.30 20.70
N LYS A 151 26.34 1.01 20.53
CA LYS A 151 27.69 1.55 20.34
C LYS A 151 28.59 1.35 21.55
N ALA A 152 28.07 1.59 22.75
CA ALA A 152 28.84 1.44 23.98
C ALA A 152 29.17 -0.04 24.27
N ILE A 153 28.24 -0.97 24.02
CA ILE A 153 28.51 -2.41 24.14
C ILE A 153 29.60 -2.83 23.15
N ASN A 154 29.53 -2.38 21.89
CA ASN A 154 30.58 -2.64 20.91
C ASN A 154 31.96 -2.09 21.33
N MET A 155 32.01 -0.94 22.01
CA MET A 155 33.25 -0.40 22.57
C MET A 155 33.80 -1.24 23.74
N ASN A 156 32.92 -1.90 24.49
CA ASN A 156 33.26 -2.79 25.61
C ASN A 156 33.54 -4.24 25.19
N GLY A 157 33.64 -4.54 23.88
CA GLY A 157 33.96 -5.87 23.38
C GLY A 157 32.82 -6.61 22.67
N GLY A 158 31.63 -6.00 22.56
CA GLY A 158 30.52 -6.50 21.74
C GLY A 158 29.68 -7.62 22.35
N MET A 159 30.01 -8.06 23.56
CA MET A 159 29.28 -9.11 24.29
C MET A 159 29.11 -8.69 25.75
N VAL A 160 27.94 -8.99 26.31
CA VAL A 160 27.57 -8.69 27.70
C VAL A 160 27.30 -10.01 28.41
N ASN A 161 28.03 -10.31 29.49
CA ASN A 161 27.91 -11.58 30.21
C ASN A 161 27.01 -11.51 31.45
N SER A 162 26.82 -10.30 31.99
CA SER A 162 25.91 -10.05 33.10
C SER A 162 25.35 -8.63 32.99
N ARG A 163 24.13 -8.42 33.52
CA ARG A 163 23.48 -7.11 33.43
C ARG A 163 24.29 -6.02 34.14
N ASP A 164 25.03 -6.35 35.21
CA ASP A 164 25.86 -5.40 35.94
C ASP A 164 26.92 -4.72 35.06
N GLU A 165 27.39 -5.41 34.00
CA GLU A 165 28.33 -4.84 33.04
C GLU A 165 27.77 -3.62 32.28
N LEU A 166 26.44 -3.47 32.23
CA LEU A 166 25.78 -2.32 31.59
C LEU A 166 25.95 -1.02 32.40
N VAL A 167 26.22 -1.13 33.70
CA VAL A 167 26.51 0.02 34.57
C VAL A 167 28.00 0.41 34.49
N GLY A 168 28.83 -0.43 33.87
CA GLY A 168 30.27 -0.26 33.74
C GLY A 168 31.01 -0.75 34.99
N ASP A 169 32.28 -1.07 34.80
CA ASP A 169 33.16 -1.52 35.88
C ASP A 169 34.54 -0.87 35.70
N PRO A 170 34.93 0.06 36.60
CA PRO A 170 36.25 0.67 36.59
C PRO A 170 37.40 -0.35 36.70
N ASP A 171 37.20 -1.45 37.43
CA ASP A 171 38.24 -2.45 37.68
C ASP A 171 38.47 -3.32 36.43
N SER A 172 37.41 -3.61 35.68
CA SER A 172 37.47 -4.31 34.39
C SER A 172 37.63 -3.39 33.16
N GLN A 173 37.89 -2.09 33.35
CA GLN A 173 37.99 -1.06 32.30
C GLN A 173 36.76 -0.96 31.36
N LYS A 174 35.58 -1.40 31.82
CA LYS A 174 34.34 -1.34 31.05
C LYS A 174 33.66 0.01 31.22
N LEU A 175 33.35 0.68 30.11
CA LEU A 175 32.65 1.96 30.14
C LEU A 175 31.16 1.76 30.49
N PRO A 176 30.52 2.69 31.22
CA PRO A 176 29.09 2.61 31.49
C PRO A 176 28.28 2.68 30.19
N VAL A 177 27.46 1.67 29.94
CA VAL A 177 26.58 1.60 28.75
C VAL A 177 25.33 2.44 28.97
N VAL A 178 24.77 2.40 30.19
CA VAL A 178 23.59 3.16 30.59
C VAL A 178 23.84 3.92 31.89
N GLY A 179 23.16 5.06 32.05
CA GLY A 179 23.19 5.82 33.31
C GLY A 179 22.27 5.20 34.38
N PRO A 180 22.46 5.51 35.68
CA PRO A 180 21.77 4.84 36.79
C PRO A 180 20.23 4.89 36.70
N ARG A 181 19.66 6.01 36.28
CA ARG A 181 18.20 6.13 36.08
C ARG A 181 17.69 5.30 34.90
N VAL A 182 18.50 5.16 33.85
CA VAL A 182 18.11 4.36 32.68
C VAL A 182 18.21 2.89 33.04
N TRP A 183 19.30 2.49 33.69
CA TRP A 183 19.50 1.16 34.25
C TRP A 183 18.29 0.69 35.07
N ASN A 184 17.88 1.43 36.11
CA ASN A 184 16.72 1.07 36.93
C ASN A 184 15.41 0.93 36.15
N ASN A 185 15.29 1.54 34.97
CA ASN A 185 14.10 1.42 34.14
C ASN A 185 14.18 0.27 33.12
N CYS A 186 15.38 -0.12 32.68
CA CYS A 186 15.55 -1.05 31.57
C CYS A 186 16.05 -2.45 31.98
N ALA A 187 16.67 -2.59 33.15
CA ALA A 187 17.46 -3.77 33.51
C ALA A 187 16.68 -5.09 33.39
N SER A 188 15.46 -5.16 33.91
CA SER A 188 14.60 -6.37 33.87
C SER A 188 14.05 -6.72 32.48
N PHE A 189 14.19 -5.83 31.49
CA PHE A 189 13.67 -6.02 30.14
C PHE A 189 14.78 -6.40 29.15
N LEU A 190 16.04 -6.32 29.57
CA LEU A 190 17.20 -6.77 28.80
C LEU A 190 17.63 -8.12 29.35
N SER A 191 17.37 -9.20 28.62
CA SER A 191 17.80 -10.54 29.01
C SER A 191 19.22 -10.81 28.52
N ILE A 192 19.92 -11.67 29.26
CA ILE A 192 21.20 -12.26 28.85
C ILE A 192 21.06 -13.76 29.03
N GLU A 193 21.34 -14.53 27.99
CA GLU A 193 21.30 -15.98 28.06
C GLU A 193 22.26 -16.51 29.14
N TYR A 194 21.77 -17.44 29.95
CA TYR A 194 22.56 -18.02 31.03
C TYR A 194 23.51 -19.09 30.51
N ASP A 195 24.80 -18.94 30.82
CA ASP A 195 25.84 -19.91 30.49
C ASP A 195 26.36 -20.58 31.77
N PRO A 196 26.02 -21.86 32.04
CA PRO A 196 26.46 -22.56 33.24
C PRO A 196 27.97 -22.81 33.31
N SER A 197 28.69 -22.67 32.19
CA SER A 197 30.15 -22.80 32.15
C SER A 197 30.88 -21.55 32.64
N MET A 198 30.18 -20.41 32.70
CA MET A 198 30.76 -19.12 33.06
C MET A 198 30.35 -18.70 34.47
N SER A 199 31.33 -18.57 35.38
CA SER A 199 31.07 -18.22 36.77
C SER A 199 30.47 -16.82 36.96
N THR A 200 30.66 -15.92 36.00
CA THR A 200 30.10 -14.56 36.00
C THR A 200 28.68 -14.48 35.46
N SER A 201 28.14 -15.57 34.89
CA SER A 201 26.76 -15.61 34.41
C SER A 201 25.82 -15.88 35.60
N ASP A 202 24.91 -14.95 35.85
CA ASP A 202 23.83 -15.12 36.83
C ASP A 202 22.59 -15.66 36.12
N TYR A 203 21.99 -16.73 36.65
CA TYR A 203 20.75 -17.29 36.09
C TYR A 203 19.64 -16.25 36.06
N LEU A 204 19.57 -15.36 37.06
CA LEU A 204 18.53 -14.33 37.12
C LEU A 204 18.65 -13.25 36.02
N ASP A 205 19.79 -13.15 35.32
CA ASP A 205 19.92 -12.28 34.14
C ASP A 205 19.10 -12.80 32.93
N ASN A 206 18.75 -14.09 32.94
CA ASN A 206 17.87 -14.72 31.96
C ASN A 206 16.38 -14.60 32.31
N THR A 207 16.00 -13.82 33.32
CA THR A 207 14.61 -13.72 33.82
C THR A 207 14.06 -12.29 33.75
N ARG A 208 12.75 -12.13 33.92
CA ARG A 208 12.12 -10.81 34.15
C ARG A 208 12.37 -10.22 35.54
N VAL A 209 13.09 -10.90 36.43
CA VAL A 209 13.39 -10.40 37.77
C VAL A 209 14.32 -9.20 37.65
N HIS A 210 14.00 -8.11 38.34
CA HIS A 210 14.85 -6.92 38.35
C HIS A 210 16.06 -7.13 39.27
N PRO A 211 17.27 -6.64 38.94
CA PRO A 211 18.47 -6.79 39.78
C PRO A 211 18.31 -6.31 41.23
N GLU A 212 17.40 -5.36 41.48
CA GLU A 212 17.05 -4.91 42.86
C GLU A 212 16.45 -6.02 43.74
N ASP A 213 15.86 -7.05 43.12
CA ASP A 213 15.15 -8.14 43.76
C ASP A 213 15.91 -9.49 43.63
N TYR A 214 17.16 -9.49 43.14
CA TYR A 214 17.95 -10.72 43.00
C TYR A 214 18.17 -11.45 44.32
N GLU A 215 18.40 -10.69 45.38
CA GLU A 215 18.56 -11.27 46.72
C GLU A 215 17.28 -11.95 47.20
N LEU A 216 16.12 -11.41 46.82
CA LEU A 216 14.83 -12.03 47.13
C LEU A 216 14.64 -13.33 46.35
N GLY A 217 15.04 -13.37 45.08
CA GLY A 217 15.03 -14.59 44.27
C GLY A 217 15.97 -15.68 44.79
N ARG A 218 17.18 -15.30 45.21
CA ARG A 218 18.14 -16.23 45.85
C ARG A 218 17.61 -16.79 47.15
N LYS A 219 16.99 -15.95 47.98
CA LYS A 219 16.37 -16.37 49.24
C LYS A 219 15.18 -17.31 49.00
N MET A 220 14.32 -17.02 48.03
CA MET A 220 13.23 -17.92 47.64
C MET A 220 13.75 -19.28 47.19
N ALA A 221 14.84 -19.32 46.42
CA ALA A 221 15.48 -20.58 46.02
C ALA A 221 16.07 -21.34 47.23
N ALA A 222 16.68 -20.64 48.19
CA ALA A 222 17.21 -21.25 49.42
C ALA A 222 16.08 -21.86 50.27
N ASP A 223 15.01 -21.09 50.49
CA ASP A 223 13.84 -21.49 51.26
C ASP A 223 13.16 -22.73 50.62
N ALA A 224 13.07 -22.77 49.28
CA ALA A 224 12.51 -23.91 48.53
C ALA A 224 13.37 -25.18 48.60
N LEU A 225 14.69 -25.02 48.74
CA LEU A 225 15.64 -26.13 48.93
C LEU A 225 15.79 -26.54 50.40
N GLU A 226 15.08 -25.87 51.32
CA GLU A 226 15.19 -26.07 52.77
C GLU A 226 16.63 -25.94 53.30
N LEU A 227 17.45 -25.08 52.68
CA LEU A 227 18.82 -24.82 53.11
C LEU A 227 18.84 -23.91 54.34
N ASP A 228 19.70 -24.23 55.31
CA ASP A 228 19.93 -23.33 56.44
C ASP A 228 20.94 -22.21 56.09
N GLU A 229 21.12 -21.24 57.01
CA GLU A 229 22.02 -20.11 56.78
C GLU A 229 23.49 -20.54 56.63
N GLU A 230 23.90 -21.66 57.23
CA GLU A 230 25.28 -22.16 57.14
C GLU A 230 25.52 -22.79 55.76
N ASP A 231 24.56 -23.58 55.26
CA ASP A 231 24.58 -24.19 53.93
C ASP A 231 24.57 -23.13 52.83
N VAL A 232 23.68 -22.13 52.92
CA VAL A 232 23.63 -21.02 51.95
C VAL A 232 24.97 -20.29 51.91
N LYS A 233 25.55 -20.00 53.09
CA LYS A 233 26.82 -19.28 53.16
C LYS A 233 27.96 -20.10 52.58
N ALA A 234 28.03 -21.39 52.87
CA ALA A 234 29.05 -22.28 52.31
C ALA A 234 28.99 -22.31 50.77
N GLU A 235 27.79 -22.44 50.21
CA GLU A 235 27.57 -22.45 48.76
C GLU A 235 27.92 -21.10 48.10
N VAL A 236 27.55 -19.98 48.73
CA VAL A 236 27.83 -18.63 48.22
C VAL A 236 29.32 -18.29 48.32
N ASP A 237 30.01 -18.67 49.38
CA ASP A 237 31.44 -18.41 49.54
C ASP A 237 32.29 -19.21 48.53
N GLU A 238 31.87 -20.43 48.17
CA GLU A 238 32.57 -21.28 47.20
C GLU A 238 32.24 -20.92 45.74
N ASN A 239 30.95 -20.69 45.44
CA ASN A 239 30.45 -20.61 44.06
C ASN A 239 29.92 -19.21 43.69
N GLY A 240 29.91 -18.25 44.61
CA GLY A 240 29.42 -16.91 44.39
C GLY A 240 27.91 -16.74 44.60
N PRO A 241 27.38 -15.51 44.44
CA PRO A 241 26.04 -15.14 44.92
C PRO A 241 24.89 -15.89 44.20
N GLY A 242 25.06 -16.30 42.94
CA GLY A 242 24.06 -17.07 42.18
C GLY A 242 24.03 -18.57 42.48
N ALA A 243 24.86 -19.08 43.40
CA ALA A 243 25.06 -20.52 43.61
C ALA A 243 23.78 -21.28 43.95
N VAL A 244 22.97 -20.73 44.85
CA VAL A 244 21.72 -21.37 45.31
C VAL A 244 20.72 -21.52 44.16
N VAL A 245 20.54 -20.48 43.35
CA VAL A 245 19.65 -20.53 42.18
C VAL A 245 20.17 -21.55 41.19
N ARG A 246 21.48 -21.56 40.90
CA ARG A 246 22.06 -22.56 39.99
C ARG A 246 21.86 -24.00 40.49
N LYS A 247 21.93 -24.23 41.80
CA LYS A 247 21.67 -25.54 42.42
C LYS A 247 20.22 -25.96 42.20
N LEU A 248 19.26 -25.07 42.48
CA LEU A 248 17.83 -25.30 42.21
C LEU A 248 17.56 -25.75 40.77
N ILE A 249 18.16 -25.04 39.79
CA ILE A 249 17.99 -25.35 38.36
C ILE A 249 18.71 -26.65 37.97
N LYS A 250 19.92 -26.86 38.48
CA LYS A 250 20.74 -28.05 38.16
C LYS A 250 20.13 -29.34 38.67
N ASP A 251 19.48 -29.27 39.84
CA ASP A 251 18.88 -30.42 40.50
C ASP A 251 17.44 -30.70 40.00
N ASP A 252 16.92 -29.88 39.05
CA ASP A 252 15.57 -29.96 38.47
C ASP A 252 14.46 -29.85 39.54
N GLU A 253 14.69 -29.02 40.56
CA GLU A 253 13.80 -28.87 41.72
C GLU A 253 13.00 -27.55 41.70
N GLN A 254 12.88 -26.89 40.55
CA GLN A 254 12.20 -25.59 40.40
C GLN A 254 10.73 -25.63 40.86
N ASP A 255 10.07 -26.78 40.72
CA ASP A 255 8.67 -26.95 41.14
C ASP A 255 8.47 -26.79 42.65
N LYS A 256 9.52 -27.00 43.47
CA LYS A 256 9.46 -26.78 44.94
C LYS A 256 9.16 -25.34 45.32
N VAL A 257 9.43 -24.37 44.44
CA VAL A 257 9.09 -22.96 44.68
C VAL A 257 7.56 -22.77 44.79
N ASN A 258 6.76 -23.71 44.27
CA ASN A 258 5.29 -23.68 44.44
C ASN A 258 4.83 -24.02 45.87
N ASP A 259 5.65 -24.70 46.66
CA ASP A 259 5.32 -25.06 48.04
C ASP A 259 5.45 -23.87 49.00
N LEU A 260 6.08 -22.78 48.56
CA LEU A 260 6.22 -21.55 49.33
C LEU A 260 4.89 -20.80 49.47
N ILE A 261 4.52 -20.46 50.71
CA ILE A 261 3.33 -19.64 51.02
C ILE A 261 3.70 -18.16 50.84
N LEU A 262 3.57 -17.65 49.61
CA LEU A 262 3.98 -16.28 49.26
C LEU A 262 3.20 -15.17 49.99
N GLU A 263 1.97 -15.44 50.46
CA GLU A 263 1.17 -14.49 51.22
C GLU A 263 1.79 -14.18 52.59
N GLU A 264 2.15 -15.22 53.35
CA GLU A 264 2.85 -15.07 54.63
C GLU A 264 4.22 -14.42 54.45
N TYR A 265 4.94 -14.81 53.39
CA TYR A 265 6.25 -14.22 53.08
C TYR A 265 6.15 -12.72 52.77
N ALA A 266 5.14 -12.32 52.00
CA ALA A 266 4.87 -10.91 51.72
C ALA A 266 4.49 -10.12 52.98
N GLU A 267 3.68 -10.70 53.87
CA GLU A 267 3.32 -10.08 55.15
C GLU A 267 4.55 -9.85 56.04
N GLN A 268 5.48 -10.81 56.09
CA GLN A 268 6.74 -10.65 56.84
C GLN A 268 7.61 -9.52 56.27
N LEU A 269 7.71 -9.41 54.94
CA LEU A 269 8.45 -8.32 54.30
C LEU A 269 7.81 -6.95 54.57
N GLU A 270 6.47 -6.88 54.60
CA GLU A 270 5.75 -5.64 54.94
C GLU A 270 5.96 -5.28 56.41
N GLN A 271 5.88 -6.24 57.33
CA GLN A 271 6.05 -5.99 58.78
C GLN A 271 7.48 -5.60 59.15
N ASN A 272 8.48 -6.30 58.61
CA ASN A 272 9.88 -6.14 59.02
C ASN A 272 10.59 -5.03 58.25
N TYR A 273 10.24 -4.82 56.97
CA TYR A 273 10.98 -3.91 56.08
C TYR A 273 10.08 -2.85 55.41
N ASN A 274 8.76 -2.87 55.65
CA ASN A 274 7.79 -1.97 55.00
C ASN A 274 7.84 -2.06 53.46
N GLN A 275 8.07 -3.26 52.93
CA GLN A 275 8.14 -3.53 51.49
C GLN A 275 6.93 -4.33 51.02
N LYS A 276 6.18 -3.78 50.06
CA LYS A 276 4.99 -4.42 49.48
C LYS A 276 5.35 -5.17 48.19
N LYS A 277 5.88 -6.38 48.33
CA LYS A 277 6.49 -7.14 47.22
C LYS A 277 5.70 -8.41 46.82
N ARG A 278 4.42 -8.56 47.22
CA ARG A 278 3.60 -9.75 46.89
C ARG A 278 3.57 -10.08 45.39
N ALA A 279 3.30 -9.10 44.53
CA ALA A 279 3.29 -9.32 43.08
C ALA A 279 4.69 -9.65 42.53
N THR A 280 5.73 -9.05 43.11
CA THR A 280 7.13 -9.34 42.75
C THR A 280 7.51 -10.79 43.09
N LEU A 281 7.10 -11.29 44.26
CA LEU A 281 7.32 -12.69 44.66
C LEU A 281 6.64 -13.66 43.71
N GLU A 282 5.41 -13.36 43.27
CA GLU A 282 4.70 -14.15 42.27
C GLU A 282 5.44 -14.20 40.93
N THR A 283 5.93 -13.05 40.46
CA THR A 283 6.76 -12.99 39.26
C THR A 283 8.06 -13.77 39.42
N ILE A 284 8.76 -13.62 40.55
CA ILE A 284 10.00 -14.36 40.83
C ILE A 284 9.74 -15.87 40.80
N ARG A 285 8.66 -16.34 41.45
CA ARG A 285 8.27 -17.76 41.40
C ARG A 285 8.08 -18.23 39.97
N ALA A 286 7.27 -17.52 39.17
CA ALA A 286 7.00 -17.89 37.79
C ALA A 286 8.29 -17.94 36.95
N GLU A 287 9.17 -16.94 37.10
CA GLU A 287 10.42 -16.86 36.35
C GLU A 287 11.48 -17.88 36.79
N LEU A 288 11.49 -18.29 38.06
CA LEU A 288 12.36 -19.39 38.54
C LEU A 288 11.92 -20.75 37.98
N ILE A 289 10.60 -20.94 37.78
CA ILE A 289 10.05 -22.16 37.16
C ILE A 289 10.32 -22.15 35.66
N GLN A 290 9.97 -21.06 34.98
CA GLN A 290 10.12 -20.92 33.54
C GLN A 290 10.54 -19.49 33.17
N PRO A 291 11.84 -19.25 32.91
CA PRO A 291 12.34 -17.92 32.57
C PRO A 291 11.76 -17.42 31.24
N TYR A 292 11.35 -16.15 31.20
CA TYR A 292 10.73 -15.49 30.04
C TYR A 292 9.66 -16.35 29.31
N GLU A 293 8.76 -16.98 30.07
CA GLU A 293 7.62 -17.68 29.47
C GLU A 293 6.87 -16.78 28.45
N GLU A 294 6.36 -17.36 27.37
CA GLU A 294 5.59 -16.65 26.35
C GLU A 294 4.23 -16.20 26.91
N LEU A 295 4.17 -14.94 27.35
CA LEU A 295 2.97 -14.35 27.94
C LEU A 295 2.04 -13.70 26.90
N ARG A 296 2.43 -13.65 25.61
CA ARG A 296 1.55 -13.12 24.57
C ARG A 296 0.39 -14.07 24.33
N ARG A 297 -0.67 -13.51 23.74
CA ARG A 297 -1.75 -14.33 23.20
C ARG A 297 -1.22 -15.16 22.03
N ASN A 298 -1.79 -16.34 21.85
CA ASN A 298 -1.54 -17.17 20.67
C ASN A 298 -1.73 -16.36 19.39
N PHE A 299 -0.95 -16.72 18.37
CA PHE A 299 -1.01 -16.08 17.06
C PHE A 299 -2.45 -16.13 16.52
N ALA A 300 -2.99 -14.95 16.21
CA ALA A 300 -4.37 -14.82 15.74
C ALA A 300 -4.43 -15.13 14.24
N MET A 301 -5.04 -16.26 13.91
CA MET A 301 -5.31 -16.65 12.53
C MET A 301 -6.37 -15.73 11.92
N LEU A 302 -6.18 -15.33 10.65
CA LEU A 302 -7.15 -14.53 9.93
C LEU A 302 -8.47 -15.29 9.78
N SER A 303 -9.58 -14.61 10.08
CA SER A 303 -10.91 -15.18 9.84
C SER A 303 -11.23 -15.25 8.35
N GLU A 304 -12.24 -16.03 7.97
CA GLU A 304 -12.71 -16.09 6.58
C GLU A 304 -13.11 -14.70 6.05
N ASP A 305 -13.69 -13.86 6.91
CA ASP A 305 -14.04 -12.48 6.60
C ASP A 305 -12.81 -11.59 6.35
N ASP A 306 -11.76 -11.77 7.14
CA ASP A 306 -10.51 -11.01 6.99
C ASP A 306 -9.81 -11.40 5.69
N VAL A 307 -9.71 -12.70 5.41
CA VAL A 307 -9.12 -13.21 4.15
C VAL A 307 -9.92 -12.74 2.95
N PHE A 308 -11.26 -12.76 3.04
CA PHE A 308 -12.13 -12.23 2.00
C PHE A 308 -11.87 -10.74 1.74
N THR A 309 -11.81 -9.94 2.81
CA THR A 309 -11.58 -8.49 2.72
C THR A 309 -10.18 -8.20 2.17
N MET A 310 -9.17 -8.95 2.61
CA MET A 310 -7.77 -8.81 2.18
C MET A 310 -7.60 -9.04 0.67
N LEU A 311 -8.32 -10.00 0.10
CA LEU A 311 -8.20 -10.38 -1.32
C LEU A 311 -9.15 -9.62 -2.25
N THR A 312 -10.32 -9.19 -1.77
CA THR A 312 -11.33 -8.50 -2.60
C THR A 312 -11.37 -7.00 -2.39
N GLY A 313 -10.90 -6.51 -1.24
CA GLY A 313 -11.11 -5.14 -0.77
C GLY A 313 -12.53 -4.88 -0.24
N GLU A 314 -13.42 -5.88 -0.28
CA GLU A 314 -14.82 -5.73 0.11
C GLU A 314 -15.06 -6.13 1.57
N THR A 315 -15.70 -5.26 2.32
CA THR A 315 -16.07 -5.46 3.72
C THR A 315 -17.53 -5.93 3.86
N ASN A 316 -17.94 -6.30 5.08
CA ASN A 316 -19.34 -6.54 5.42
C ASN A 316 -20.26 -5.31 5.19
N ASP A 317 -19.70 -4.11 5.05
CA ASP A 317 -20.46 -2.88 4.82
C ASP A 317 -20.52 -2.46 3.35
N SER A 318 -19.47 -2.76 2.57
CA SER A 318 -19.36 -2.33 1.17
C SER A 318 -20.04 -3.31 0.21
N LEU A 319 -20.08 -4.59 0.56
CA LEU A 319 -20.79 -5.63 -0.18
C LEU A 319 -21.66 -6.44 0.78
N CYS A 320 -22.94 -6.09 0.87
CA CYS A 320 -23.88 -6.73 1.79
C CYS A 320 -25.20 -7.14 1.13
N GLU A 321 -25.91 -8.04 1.80
CA GLU A 321 -27.15 -8.61 1.30
C GLU A 321 -28.21 -7.53 1.02
N GLY A 322 -28.87 -7.66 -0.11
CA GLY A 322 -29.87 -6.74 -0.61
C GLY A 322 -29.32 -5.57 -1.42
N MET A 323 -28.00 -5.36 -1.50
CA MET A 323 -27.39 -4.35 -2.37
C MET A 323 -27.65 -4.65 -3.85
N VAL A 324 -27.94 -3.62 -4.64
CA VAL A 324 -28.00 -3.73 -6.10
C VAL A 324 -26.62 -3.39 -6.66
N VAL A 325 -25.97 -4.37 -7.28
CA VAL A 325 -24.61 -4.29 -7.79
C VAL A 325 -24.60 -4.43 -9.31
N SER A 326 -23.58 -3.83 -9.93
CA SER A 326 -23.29 -4.03 -11.35
C SER A 326 -22.58 -5.36 -11.56
N ILE A 327 -23.01 -6.10 -12.58
CA ILE A 327 -22.48 -7.42 -12.92
C ILE A 327 -22.23 -7.54 -14.42
N ASN A 328 -21.32 -8.43 -14.79
CA ASN A 328 -21.07 -8.83 -16.16
C ASN A 328 -21.33 -10.33 -16.33
N VAL A 329 -22.19 -10.72 -17.27
CA VAL A 329 -22.54 -12.11 -17.54
C VAL A 329 -21.36 -12.83 -18.21
N ARG A 330 -20.84 -13.89 -17.57
CA ARG A 330 -19.68 -14.66 -18.06
C ARG A 330 -20.07 -15.95 -18.74
N VAL A 331 -21.04 -16.68 -18.20
CA VAL A 331 -21.53 -17.94 -18.77
C VAL A 331 -23.05 -17.94 -18.69
N VAL A 332 -23.68 -18.37 -19.78
CA VAL A 332 -25.13 -18.51 -19.87
C VAL A 332 -25.44 -19.97 -20.14
N ASN A 333 -26.06 -20.63 -19.16
CA ASN A 333 -26.63 -21.97 -19.31
C ASN A 333 -28.15 -21.88 -19.24
N ASP A 334 -28.85 -22.98 -19.52
CA ASP A 334 -30.32 -23.01 -19.42
C ASP A 334 -30.82 -22.93 -17.97
N GLU A 335 -30.04 -23.45 -17.02
CA GLU A 335 -30.42 -23.53 -15.60
C GLU A 335 -29.86 -22.39 -14.73
N PHE A 336 -28.76 -21.75 -15.15
CA PHE A 336 -28.10 -20.71 -14.36
C PHE A 336 -27.22 -19.79 -15.20
N LEU A 337 -26.91 -18.62 -14.64
CA LEU A 337 -25.91 -17.70 -15.14
C LEU A 337 -24.72 -17.66 -14.18
N ILE A 338 -23.51 -17.64 -14.73
CA ILE A 338 -22.32 -17.22 -13.99
C ILE A 338 -22.04 -15.78 -14.37
N VAL A 339 -21.95 -14.92 -13.37
CA VAL A 339 -21.73 -13.49 -13.53
C VAL A 339 -20.50 -13.08 -12.74
N LYS A 340 -19.93 -11.92 -13.06
CA LYS A 340 -18.78 -11.37 -12.35
C LYS A 340 -19.12 -9.97 -11.87
N LEU A 341 -18.92 -9.71 -10.59
CA LEU A 341 -19.06 -8.37 -10.00
C LEU A 341 -17.84 -7.51 -10.36
N ASP A 342 -18.00 -6.18 -10.22
CA ASP A 342 -16.91 -5.23 -10.42
C ASP A 342 -15.74 -5.45 -9.43
N SER A 343 -16.02 -5.97 -8.23
CA SER A 343 -15.02 -6.40 -7.23
C SER A 343 -14.20 -7.62 -7.65
N GLY A 344 -14.55 -8.26 -8.77
CA GLY A 344 -13.89 -9.45 -9.28
C GLY A 344 -14.46 -10.77 -8.75
N LEU A 345 -15.41 -10.72 -7.81
CA LEU A 345 -16.12 -11.89 -7.29
C LEU A 345 -16.98 -12.57 -8.34
N GLU A 346 -17.02 -13.91 -8.28
CA GLU A 346 -17.92 -14.70 -9.11
C GLU A 346 -19.28 -14.82 -8.45
N GLY A 347 -20.32 -14.59 -9.25
CA GLY A 347 -21.70 -14.64 -8.85
C GLY A 347 -22.45 -15.73 -9.60
N ARG A 348 -23.44 -16.33 -8.94
CA ARG A 348 -24.35 -17.30 -9.54
C ARG A 348 -25.78 -16.77 -9.44
N VAL A 349 -26.48 -16.79 -10.57
CA VAL A 349 -27.90 -16.46 -10.68
C VAL A 349 -28.61 -17.73 -11.17
N GLU A 350 -29.46 -18.30 -10.34
CA GLU A 350 -30.29 -19.45 -10.75
C GLU A 350 -31.36 -19.00 -11.74
N ALA A 351 -31.85 -19.89 -12.61
CA ALA A 351 -32.82 -19.54 -13.66
C ALA A 351 -34.06 -18.82 -13.11
N TYR A 352 -34.58 -19.27 -11.97
CA TYR A 352 -35.73 -18.64 -11.35
C TYR A 352 -35.42 -17.22 -10.88
N GLU A 353 -34.19 -16.89 -10.49
CA GLU A 353 -33.78 -15.54 -10.07
C GLU A 353 -33.30 -14.65 -11.23
N ALA A 354 -33.21 -15.18 -12.45
CA ALA A 354 -32.73 -14.41 -13.60
C ALA A 354 -33.81 -13.53 -14.23
N THR A 355 -35.07 -13.99 -14.22
CA THR A 355 -36.20 -13.32 -14.86
C THR A 355 -37.49 -13.64 -14.11
N ASP A 356 -38.45 -12.74 -14.17
CA ASP A 356 -39.81 -13.00 -13.66
C ASP A 356 -40.63 -13.88 -14.63
N ASN A 357 -40.13 -14.08 -15.86
CA ASN A 357 -40.78 -14.89 -16.89
C ASN A 357 -40.00 -16.18 -17.16
N ASN A 358 -40.43 -17.29 -16.55
CA ASN A 358 -39.76 -18.59 -16.62
C ASN A 358 -39.97 -19.35 -17.93
N ASP A 359 -40.84 -18.88 -18.83
CA ASP A 359 -41.19 -19.61 -20.06
C ASP A 359 -40.14 -19.44 -21.18
N VAL A 360 -39.17 -18.53 -21.00
CA VAL A 360 -38.13 -18.24 -21.99
C VAL A 360 -36.76 -18.72 -21.51
N PRO A 361 -36.05 -19.56 -22.29
CA PRO A 361 -34.70 -20.00 -21.94
C PRO A 361 -33.73 -18.83 -21.76
N LEU A 362 -32.87 -18.91 -20.74
CA LEU A 362 -31.90 -17.85 -20.41
C LEU A 362 -31.00 -17.44 -21.58
N PRO A 363 -30.50 -18.35 -22.46
CA PRO A 363 -29.68 -17.97 -23.61
C PRO A 363 -30.34 -17.04 -24.62
N ARG A 364 -31.68 -16.92 -24.60
CA ARG A 364 -32.41 -15.96 -25.43
C ARG A 364 -32.54 -14.58 -24.79
N LEU A 365 -32.49 -14.50 -23.46
CA LEU A 365 -32.67 -13.28 -22.70
C LEU A 365 -31.35 -12.59 -22.39
N PHE A 366 -30.30 -13.37 -22.15
CA PHE A 366 -29.00 -12.89 -21.72
C PHE A 366 -27.90 -13.34 -22.67
N SER A 367 -26.95 -12.45 -22.91
CA SER A 367 -25.78 -12.71 -23.73
C SER A 367 -24.51 -12.69 -22.90
N GLN A 368 -23.54 -13.54 -23.26
CA GLN A 368 -22.20 -13.48 -22.67
C GLN A 368 -21.57 -12.11 -22.92
N GLY A 369 -21.01 -11.49 -21.87
CA GLY A 369 -20.44 -10.15 -21.89
C GLY A 369 -21.44 -9.02 -21.61
N GLN A 370 -22.73 -9.33 -21.41
CA GLN A 370 -23.74 -8.34 -21.08
C GLN A 370 -23.52 -7.78 -19.66
N ALA A 371 -23.45 -6.45 -19.57
CA ALA A 371 -23.53 -5.75 -18.30
C ALA A 371 -24.98 -5.62 -17.85
N ALA A 372 -25.26 -5.90 -16.59
CA ALA A 372 -26.58 -5.84 -16.00
C ALA A 372 -26.51 -5.43 -14.53
N GLN A 373 -27.67 -5.13 -13.93
CA GLN A 373 -27.80 -4.94 -12.50
C GLN A 373 -28.41 -6.18 -11.87
N ALA A 374 -27.88 -6.57 -10.72
CA ALA A 374 -28.40 -7.67 -9.94
C ALA A 374 -28.43 -7.31 -8.46
N LYS A 375 -29.43 -7.80 -7.75
CA LYS A 375 -29.51 -7.70 -6.31
C LYS A 375 -28.75 -8.85 -5.66
N LEU A 376 -27.88 -8.51 -4.73
CA LEU A 376 -27.14 -9.47 -3.91
C LEU A 376 -28.10 -10.14 -2.93
N LEU A 377 -28.16 -11.47 -2.94
CA LEU A 377 -28.98 -12.25 -2.02
C LEU A 377 -28.16 -12.70 -0.82
N SER A 378 -27.00 -13.29 -1.08
CA SER A 378 -26.05 -13.74 -0.06
C SER A 378 -24.63 -13.76 -0.62
N VAL A 379 -23.63 -13.63 0.27
CA VAL A 379 -22.21 -13.75 -0.08
C VAL A 379 -21.59 -14.89 0.72
N ASP A 380 -20.99 -15.85 0.03
CA ASP A 380 -20.15 -16.88 0.62
C ASP A 380 -18.70 -16.39 0.64
N ARG A 381 -18.24 -15.99 1.82
CA ARG A 381 -16.91 -15.40 2.02
C ARG A 381 -15.79 -16.45 1.98
N ARG A 382 -16.10 -17.70 2.28
CA ARG A 382 -15.13 -18.80 2.27
C ARG A 382 -14.80 -19.24 0.85
N GLU A 383 -15.84 -19.41 0.03
CA GLU A 383 -15.71 -19.85 -1.36
C GLU A 383 -15.57 -18.70 -2.36
N PHE A 384 -15.54 -17.43 -1.89
CA PHE A 384 -15.44 -16.24 -2.74
C PHE A 384 -16.53 -16.16 -3.81
N SER A 385 -17.77 -16.51 -3.44
CA SER A 385 -18.90 -16.56 -4.37
C SER A 385 -20.12 -15.78 -3.86
N ALA A 386 -20.95 -15.30 -4.78
CA ALA A 386 -22.16 -14.55 -4.46
C ALA A 386 -23.40 -15.17 -5.10
N LYS A 387 -24.53 -15.17 -4.39
CA LYS A 387 -25.85 -15.49 -4.97
C LYS A 387 -26.57 -14.19 -5.29
N LEU A 388 -27.11 -14.10 -6.50
CA LEU A 388 -27.65 -12.85 -7.04
C LEU A 388 -29.03 -13.09 -7.69
N SER A 389 -29.82 -12.02 -7.77
CA SER A 389 -31.10 -11.98 -8.48
C SER A 389 -31.13 -10.84 -9.49
N MET A 390 -31.50 -11.15 -10.72
CA MET A 390 -31.66 -10.19 -11.82
C MET A 390 -33.13 -9.87 -12.09
N ARG A 391 -34.06 -10.42 -11.28
CA ARG A 391 -35.50 -10.12 -11.37
C ARG A 391 -35.76 -8.63 -11.29
N GLU A 392 -36.62 -8.13 -12.17
CA GLU A 392 -36.90 -6.71 -12.29
C GLU A 392 -37.54 -6.16 -11.00
N GLN A 393 -38.41 -6.95 -10.37
CA GLN A 393 -39.03 -6.62 -9.08
C GLN A 393 -38.03 -6.48 -7.92
N GLU A 394 -36.95 -7.26 -7.91
CA GLU A 394 -35.94 -7.22 -6.85
C GLU A 394 -34.97 -6.06 -7.08
N VAL A 395 -34.52 -5.86 -8.31
CA VAL A 395 -33.62 -4.74 -8.69
C VAL A 395 -34.31 -3.38 -8.48
N LYS A 396 -35.62 -3.27 -8.73
CA LYS A 396 -36.39 -2.04 -8.48
C LYS A 396 -36.48 -1.66 -7.00
N ARG A 397 -36.30 -2.61 -6.07
CA ARG A 397 -36.34 -2.33 -4.63
C ARG A 397 -34.99 -1.77 -4.20
N PRO A 398 -34.88 -0.46 -3.92
CA PRO A 398 -33.59 0.13 -3.57
C PRO A 398 -33.10 -0.45 -2.24
N PHE A 399 -31.81 -0.76 -2.19
CA PHE A 399 -31.15 -1.10 -0.94
C PHE A 399 -31.25 0.08 0.02
N ARG A 400 -31.70 -0.18 1.24
CA ARG A 400 -31.67 0.78 2.34
C ARG A 400 -30.74 0.25 3.42
N ARG A 401 -29.60 0.91 3.59
CA ARG A 401 -28.72 0.63 4.72
C ARG A 401 -29.49 0.92 6.00
N ARG A 402 -29.62 -0.07 6.88
CA ARG A 402 -30.20 0.15 8.21
C ARG A 402 -29.21 0.99 9.01
N LEU A 403 -29.48 2.28 9.13
CA LEU A 403 -28.85 3.12 10.12
C LEU A 403 -29.65 2.92 11.41
N ASN A 404 -29.03 2.28 12.41
CA ASN A 404 -29.64 2.16 13.72
C ASN A 404 -29.53 3.53 14.40
N HIS A 405 -30.60 4.30 14.32
CA HIS A 405 -30.76 5.50 15.13
C HIS A 405 -31.38 5.09 16.47
N MET A 406 -30.90 5.65 17.57
CA MET A 406 -31.62 5.57 18.85
C MET A 406 -32.94 6.35 18.69
N ASP A 407 -34.05 5.82 19.21
CA ASP A 407 -35.42 6.32 18.94
C ASP A 407 -35.65 7.81 19.26
N ASP A 408 -34.76 8.46 20.01
CA ASP A 408 -34.86 9.88 20.40
C ASP A 408 -33.69 10.78 19.94
N GLN A 409 -32.73 10.25 19.19
CA GLN A 409 -31.53 11.01 18.77
C GLN A 409 -31.53 11.41 17.29
N TRP A 410 -32.58 11.07 16.55
CA TRP A 410 -32.68 11.35 15.12
C TRP A 410 -33.94 12.14 14.80
N ASP A 411 -33.76 13.34 14.27
CA ASP A 411 -34.87 14.17 13.81
C ASP A 411 -35.36 13.68 12.45
N SER A 412 -36.23 12.68 12.48
CA SER A 412 -36.89 12.12 11.29
C SER A 412 -37.68 13.17 10.52
N ASN A 413 -38.18 14.22 11.20
CA ASN A 413 -38.92 15.30 10.57
C ASN A 413 -37.98 16.27 9.84
N GLN A 414 -36.79 16.55 10.40
CA GLN A 414 -35.75 17.31 9.70
C GLN A 414 -35.22 16.53 8.50
N GLU A 415 -34.93 15.23 8.63
CA GLU A 415 -34.48 14.40 7.49
C GLU A 415 -35.52 14.38 6.37
N ALA A 416 -36.80 14.24 6.70
CA ALA A 416 -37.89 14.28 5.71
C ALA A 416 -37.96 15.64 5.00
N ARG A 417 -37.83 16.74 5.75
CA ARG A 417 -37.80 18.10 5.21
C ARG A 417 -36.58 18.34 4.34
N ASP A 418 -35.38 17.94 4.77
CA ASP A 418 -34.15 18.07 4.00
C ASP A 418 -34.22 17.25 2.71
N ARG A 419 -34.83 16.05 2.76
CA ARG A 419 -35.05 15.20 1.58
C ARG A 419 -36.05 15.81 0.62
N GLU A 420 -37.11 16.44 1.12
CA GLU A 420 -38.08 17.17 0.32
C GLU A 420 -37.46 18.44 -0.28
N GLU A 421 -36.68 19.18 0.50
CA GLU A 421 -35.94 20.37 0.05
C GLU A 421 -34.85 20.01 -0.97
N LEU A 422 -34.17 18.87 -0.84
CA LEU A 422 -33.26 18.34 -1.87
C LEU A 422 -34.05 18.02 -3.15
N ARG A 423 -35.19 17.32 -3.03
CA ARG A 423 -36.07 17.04 -4.18
C ARG A 423 -36.61 18.32 -4.83
N GLU A 424 -36.84 19.38 -4.06
CA GLU A 424 -37.27 20.69 -4.56
C GLU A 424 -36.10 21.53 -5.10
N LYS A 425 -34.90 21.47 -4.53
CA LYS A 425 -33.67 22.09 -5.08
C LYS A 425 -33.25 21.44 -6.39
N ASP A 426 -33.42 20.13 -6.50
CA ASP A 426 -33.30 19.37 -7.74
C ASP A 426 -34.34 19.84 -8.80
N LYS A 427 -35.47 20.43 -8.36
CA LYS A 427 -36.48 21.04 -9.24
C LYS A 427 -36.26 22.54 -9.51
N VAL A 428 -35.63 23.31 -8.60
CA VAL A 428 -35.62 24.80 -8.59
C VAL A 428 -34.30 25.43 -9.07
N THR A 429 -33.21 24.69 -9.27
CA THR A 429 -31.91 25.17 -9.81
C THR A 429 -31.92 25.45 -11.33
N GLY A 430 -32.87 26.27 -11.80
CA GLY A 430 -33.14 26.62 -13.21
C GLY A 430 -32.04 27.34 -14.03
N ARG A 431 -30.78 27.38 -13.58
CA ARG A 431 -29.58 27.43 -14.44
C ARG A 431 -28.67 26.31 -13.99
N ALA A 432 -28.99 25.11 -14.48
CA ALA A 432 -28.13 23.96 -14.35
C ALA A 432 -26.73 24.34 -14.85
N GLN A 433 -25.71 24.09 -14.03
CA GLN A 433 -24.40 23.79 -14.58
C GLN A 433 -24.67 22.75 -15.66
N ARG A 434 -24.41 23.09 -16.92
CA ARG A 434 -24.76 22.18 -18.01
C ARG A 434 -23.89 20.95 -17.87
N VAL A 435 -24.41 19.91 -17.21
CA VAL A 435 -23.71 18.64 -17.03
C VAL A 435 -23.80 17.92 -18.36
N ILE A 436 -22.81 18.17 -19.21
CA ILE A 436 -22.62 17.37 -20.40
C ILE A 436 -22.11 16.02 -19.92
N LYS A 437 -22.91 14.98 -20.13
CA LYS A 437 -22.55 13.60 -19.83
C LYS A 437 -21.49 13.13 -20.83
N HIS A 438 -20.26 13.58 -20.64
CA HIS A 438 -19.12 13.18 -21.43
C HIS A 438 -17.92 12.98 -20.49
N PRO A 439 -17.16 11.88 -20.60
CA PRO A 439 -16.06 11.57 -19.68
C PRO A 439 -15.01 12.68 -19.58
N LEU A 440 -14.76 13.36 -20.69
CA LEU A 440 -13.81 14.48 -20.77
C LEU A 440 -14.41 15.83 -20.35
N PHE A 441 -15.70 15.92 -20.03
CA PHE A 441 -16.29 17.18 -19.62
C PHE A 441 -15.92 17.51 -18.17
N ARG A 442 -15.41 18.72 -17.95
CA ARG A 442 -15.17 19.30 -16.63
C ARG A 442 -15.61 20.77 -16.66
N PRO A 443 -16.24 21.28 -15.59
CA PRO A 443 -16.70 22.67 -15.54
C PRO A 443 -15.53 23.64 -15.22
N PHE A 444 -14.44 23.55 -15.98
CA PHE A 444 -13.23 24.34 -15.79
C PHE A 444 -13.26 25.64 -16.59
N ASN A 445 -12.52 26.63 -16.12
CA ASN A 445 -12.10 27.77 -16.94
C ASN A 445 -10.84 27.40 -17.78
N SER A 446 -10.33 28.32 -18.61
CA SER A 446 -9.16 28.04 -19.46
C SER A 446 -7.91 27.68 -18.67
N THR A 447 -7.62 28.44 -17.60
CA THR A 447 -6.42 28.24 -16.77
C THR A 447 -6.47 26.92 -16.02
N GLN A 448 -7.61 26.59 -15.41
CA GLN A 448 -7.85 25.32 -14.72
C GLN A 448 -7.71 24.12 -15.66
N ALA A 449 -8.13 24.26 -16.93
CA ALA A 449 -7.97 23.22 -17.93
C ALA A 449 -6.49 22.99 -18.29
N GLU A 450 -5.69 24.05 -18.41
CA GLU A 450 -4.25 23.94 -18.67
C GLU A 450 -3.50 23.33 -17.48
N GLU A 451 -3.82 23.73 -16.26
CA GLU A 451 -3.25 23.14 -15.03
C GLU A 451 -3.57 21.65 -14.91
N TYR A 452 -4.85 21.28 -15.13
CA TYR A 452 -5.29 19.89 -15.13
C TYR A 452 -4.53 19.05 -16.17
N LEU A 453 -4.37 19.59 -17.38
CA LEU A 453 -3.65 18.93 -18.47
C LEU A 453 -2.12 18.95 -18.30
N GLY A 454 -1.57 19.81 -17.44
CA GLY A 454 -0.13 19.91 -17.23
C GLY A 454 0.52 18.59 -16.80
N SER A 455 -0.17 17.86 -15.92
CA SER A 455 0.24 16.53 -15.44
C SER A 455 -0.08 15.36 -16.39
N GLN A 456 -0.81 15.62 -17.48
CA GLN A 456 -1.29 14.60 -18.42
C GLN A 456 -0.40 14.45 -19.66
N SER A 457 -0.69 13.44 -20.47
CA SER A 457 0.10 13.14 -21.67
C SER A 457 -0.27 14.06 -22.83
N SER A 458 0.67 14.27 -23.76
CA SER A 458 0.36 14.91 -25.04
C SER A 458 -0.72 14.12 -25.78
N GLY A 459 -1.72 14.83 -26.29
CA GLY A 459 -2.92 14.26 -26.90
C GLY A 459 -4.15 14.22 -25.97
N ASP A 460 -3.97 14.36 -24.66
CA ASP A 460 -5.09 14.38 -23.71
C ASP A 460 -5.88 15.69 -23.80
N ALA A 461 -7.20 15.58 -23.60
CA ALA A 461 -8.15 16.66 -23.82
C ALA A 461 -9.21 16.75 -22.73
N VAL A 462 -9.72 17.97 -22.49
CA VAL A 462 -10.83 18.26 -21.60
C VAL A 462 -11.84 19.17 -22.31
N ILE A 463 -13.11 18.84 -22.17
CA ILE A 463 -14.24 19.62 -22.70
C ILE A 463 -14.76 20.50 -21.57
N ARG A 464 -14.98 21.78 -21.87
CA ARG A 464 -15.49 22.76 -20.91
C ARG A 464 -16.50 23.67 -21.55
N THR A 465 -17.26 24.36 -20.69
CA THR A 465 -18.20 25.40 -21.12
C THR A 465 -17.45 26.53 -21.82
N SER A 466 -18.04 27.07 -22.89
CA SER A 466 -17.49 28.23 -23.58
C SER A 466 -17.98 29.53 -22.97
N SER A 467 -17.13 30.55 -22.92
CA SER A 467 -17.52 31.91 -22.52
C SER A 467 -18.28 32.66 -23.63
N LYS A 468 -18.35 32.11 -24.84
CA LYS A 468 -19.01 32.74 -26.00
C LYS A 468 -20.52 32.61 -26.03
N GLY A 469 -21.11 31.76 -25.17
CA GLY A 469 -22.56 31.59 -25.05
C GLY A 469 -22.96 30.12 -24.95
N ASN A 470 -24.26 29.89 -24.71
CA ASN A 470 -24.81 28.55 -24.46
C ASN A 470 -24.73 27.60 -25.68
N ASP A 471 -24.53 28.14 -26.88
CA ASP A 471 -24.43 27.36 -28.12
C ASP A 471 -22.97 27.06 -28.51
N HIS A 472 -22.04 27.26 -27.56
CA HIS A 472 -20.62 26.97 -27.76
C HIS A 472 -20.06 26.08 -26.67
N LEU A 473 -19.15 25.19 -27.07
CA LEU A 473 -18.26 24.45 -26.19
C LEU A 473 -16.81 24.73 -26.53
N THR A 474 -15.92 24.50 -25.57
CA THR A 474 -14.49 24.58 -25.82
C THR A 474 -13.82 23.26 -25.46
N VAL A 475 -13.11 22.67 -26.42
CA VAL A 475 -12.26 21.50 -26.20
C VAL A 475 -10.82 21.99 -26.08
N THR A 476 -10.19 21.77 -24.93
CA THR A 476 -8.79 22.10 -24.68
C THR A 476 -7.98 20.82 -24.67
N TRP A 477 -6.86 20.77 -25.40
CA TRP A 477 -5.99 19.58 -25.41
C TRP A 477 -4.50 19.93 -25.41
N LYS A 478 -3.68 19.00 -24.92
CA LYS A 478 -2.22 19.18 -24.78
C LYS A 478 -1.50 18.77 -26.06
N VAL A 479 -0.90 19.72 -26.78
CA VAL A 479 -0.14 19.44 -28.02
C VAL A 479 1.25 18.91 -27.69
N ALA A 480 1.94 19.63 -26.81
CA ALA A 480 3.27 19.29 -26.29
C ALA A 480 3.40 19.87 -24.87
N ASP A 481 4.47 19.55 -24.16
CA ASP A 481 4.72 20.13 -22.84
C ASP A 481 4.75 21.66 -22.91
N GLY A 482 3.88 22.29 -22.13
CA GLY A 482 3.71 23.75 -22.11
C GLY A 482 2.99 24.34 -23.33
N VAL A 483 2.41 23.53 -24.22
CA VAL A 483 1.70 23.99 -25.43
C VAL A 483 0.30 23.38 -25.51
N TYR A 484 -0.73 24.20 -25.30
CA TYR A 484 -2.13 23.79 -25.29
C TYR A 484 -2.92 24.46 -26.41
N GLN A 485 -3.90 23.74 -26.98
CA GLN A 485 -4.79 24.28 -28.00
C GLN A 485 -6.24 24.28 -27.51
N HIS A 486 -6.93 25.42 -27.68
CA HIS A 486 -8.35 25.58 -27.36
C HIS A 486 -9.18 25.66 -28.64
N ILE A 487 -10.02 24.66 -28.87
CA ILE A 487 -10.87 24.55 -30.04
C ILE A 487 -12.29 24.98 -29.67
N ASP A 488 -12.80 26.00 -30.37
CA ASP A 488 -14.18 26.45 -30.25
C ASP A 488 -15.10 25.56 -31.09
N VAL A 489 -16.13 25.00 -30.46
CA VAL A 489 -17.10 24.10 -31.05
C VAL A 489 -18.46 24.79 -31.03
N LEU A 490 -19.00 25.11 -32.20
CA LEU A 490 -20.34 25.65 -32.33
C LEU A 490 -21.35 24.50 -32.34
N GLU A 491 -22.35 24.59 -31.49
CA GLU A 491 -23.43 23.62 -31.37
C GLU A 491 -24.67 24.10 -32.13
N LEU A 492 -25.19 23.24 -32.99
CA LEU A 492 -26.36 23.50 -33.83
C LEU A 492 -27.42 22.43 -33.57
N LEU A 493 -28.67 22.76 -33.90
CA LEU A 493 -29.82 21.86 -33.76
C LEU A 493 -29.99 21.34 -32.32
N LYS A 494 -30.00 22.25 -31.36
CA LYS A 494 -30.23 21.94 -29.94
C LYS A 494 -31.72 21.76 -29.68
N GLU A 495 -32.08 20.71 -28.95
CA GLU A 495 -33.46 20.47 -28.51
C GLU A 495 -33.85 21.42 -27.37
N ASN A 496 -32.90 21.72 -26.48
CA ASN A 496 -33.01 22.77 -25.47
C ASN A 496 -31.62 23.35 -25.11
N GLU A 497 -31.58 24.42 -24.32
CA GLU A 497 -30.34 25.15 -23.99
C GLU A 497 -29.31 24.32 -23.20
N PHE A 498 -29.73 23.22 -22.56
CA PHE A 498 -28.90 22.36 -21.70
C PHE A 498 -28.39 21.08 -22.41
N THR A 499 -29.02 20.64 -23.49
CA THR A 499 -28.57 19.49 -24.30
C THR A 499 -27.42 19.84 -25.23
N VAL A 500 -26.57 18.86 -25.55
CA VAL A 500 -25.57 18.98 -26.65
C VAL A 500 -26.28 19.08 -27.98
N GLY A 501 -25.82 20.00 -28.83
CA GLY A 501 -26.37 20.14 -30.18
C GLY A 501 -26.18 18.87 -30.98
N LYS A 502 -27.19 18.48 -31.78
CA LYS A 502 -27.11 17.30 -32.65
C LYS A 502 -26.12 17.45 -33.80
N GLN A 503 -25.57 18.66 -33.98
CA GLN A 503 -24.57 18.94 -34.99
C GLN A 503 -23.53 19.88 -34.41
N LEU A 504 -22.28 19.43 -34.36
CA LEU A 504 -21.15 20.16 -33.81
C LEU A 504 -20.23 20.62 -34.94
N ARG A 505 -19.91 21.90 -35.00
CA ARG A 505 -19.14 22.47 -36.11
C ARG A 505 -17.87 23.16 -35.64
N ILE A 506 -16.75 22.79 -36.26
CA ILE A 506 -15.43 23.40 -36.02
C ILE A 506 -14.96 24.14 -37.28
N GLY A 507 -14.62 25.42 -37.12
CA GLY A 507 -13.98 26.25 -38.15
C GLY A 507 -14.76 26.36 -39.47
N GLY A 508 -16.08 26.12 -39.45
CA GLY A 508 -16.94 26.16 -40.63
C GLY A 508 -16.76 25.00 -41.63
N LYS A 509 -15.76 24.13 -41.46
CA LYS A 509 -15.42 23.07 -42.43
C LYS A 509 -15.73 21.66 -41.92
N TYR A 510 -15.56 21.42 -40.63
CA TYR A 510 -15.77 20.10 -40.02
C TYR A 510 -17.08 20.08 -39.25
N THR A 511 -17.82 19.00 -39.45
CA THR A 511 -19.13 18.78 -38.84
C THR A 511 -19.14 17.38 -38.28
N TYR A 512 -19.53 17.28 -37.02
CA TYR A 512 -19.61 16.05 -36.25
C TYR A 512 -21.03 15.90 -35.71
N SER A 513 -21.46 14.66 -35.59
CA SER A 513 -22.79 14.32 -35.06
C SER A 513 -22.82 14.28 -33.53
N ASP A 514 -21.67 13.99 -32.90
CA ASP A 514 -21.52 13.99 -31.44
C ASP A 514 -20.09 14.35 -30.98
N LEU A 515 -19.92 14.43 -29.65
CA LEU A 515 -18.67 14.82 -29.02
C LEU A 515 -17.59 13.74 -29.11
N ASP A 516 -17.95 12.45 -29.09
CA ASP A 516 -16.97 11.34 -29.16
C ASP A 516 -16.36 11.25 -30.55
N GLU A 517 -17.20 11.36 -31.59
CA GLU A 517 -16.79 11.50 -32.99
C GLU A 517 -15.85 12.71 -33.14
N LEU A 518 -16.22 13.87 -32.60
CA LEU A 518 -15.38 15.06 -32.63
C LEU A 518 -14.02 14.81 -31.93
N ILE A 519 -14.01 14.18 -30.76
CA ILE A 519 -12.76 13.90 -30.03
C ILE A 519 -11.90 12.90 -30.80
N VAL A 520 -12.46 11.83 -31.35
CA VAL A 520 -11.69 10.80 -32.08
C VAL A 520 -11.23 11.31 -33.43
N ASP A 521 -12.16 11.79 -34.25
CA ASP A 521 -11.92 12.11 -35.65
C ASP A 521 -11.30 13.49 -35.84
N HIS A 522 -11.37 14.37 -34.84
CA HIS A 522 -10.67 15.66 -34.86
C HIS A 522 -9.45 15.67 -33.95
N VAL A 523 -9.65 15.55 -32.63
CA VAL A 523 -8.59 15.81 -31.64
C VAL A 523 -7.55 14.70 -31.63
N LYS A 524 -7.97 13.44 -31.46
CA LYS A 524 -7.05 12.28 -31.48
C LYS A 524 -6.44 12.08 -32.86
N ALA A 525 -7.19 12.33 -33.93
CA ALA A 525 -6.64 12.30 -35.29
C ALA A 525 -5.50 13.31 -35.48
N MET A 526 -5.62 14.53 -34.93
CA MET A 526 -4.54 15.51 -34.94
C MET A 526 -3.40 15.11 -34.00
N ALA A 527 -3.69 14.63 -32.80
CA ALA A 527 -2.68 14.18 -31.84
C ALA A 527 -1.79 13.07 -32.44
N ARG A 528 -2.38 12.06 -33.10
CA ARG A 528 -1.63 11.02 -33.81
C ARG A 528 -0.69 11.59 -34.87
N LYS A 529 -1.09 12.66 -35.56
CA LYS A 529 -0.23 13.33 -36.56
C LYS A 529 0.87 14.16 -35.92
N VAL A 530 0.60 14.80 -34.79
CA VAL A 530 1.64 15.45 -33.96
C VAL A 530 2.68 14.41 -33.54
N ASP A 531 2.26 13.27 -33.00
CA ASP A 531 3.15 12.20 -32.57
C ASP A 531 3.95 11.60 -33.74
N GLU A 532 3.29 11.32 -34.87
CA GLU A 532 3.93 10.83 -36.09
C GLU A 532 5.04 11.77 -36.56
N MET A 533 4.83 13.09 -36.47
CA MET A 533 5.84 14.08 -36.83
C MET A 533 6.96 14.14 -35.79
N MET A 534 6.65 14.13 -34.50
CA MET A 534 7.63 14.27 -33.42
C MET A 534 8.53 13.04 -33.26
N GLN A 535 8.06 11.84 -33.64
CA GLN A 535 8.85 10.61 -33.61
C GLN A 535 9.67 10.38 -34.89
N HIS A 536 9.46 11.18 -35.93
CA HIS A 536 10.14 11.01 -37.21
C HIS A 536 11.65 11.34 -37.12
N GLU A 537 12.50 10.61 -37.84
CA GLU A 537 13.97 10.78 -37.84
C GLU A 537 14.45 12.20 -38.26
N LYS A 538 13.58 12.97 -38.91
CA LYS A 538 13.86 14.36 -39.33
C LYS A 538 13.36 15.39 -38.34
N TYR A 539 12.76 14.99 -37.23
CA TYR A 539 12.30 15.91 -36.20
C TYR A 539 13.44 16.30 -35.26
N GLN A 540 13.49 17.58 -34.90
CA GLN A 540 14.42 18.15 -33.96
C GLN A 540 13.64 18.70 -32.76
N LYS A 541 14.03 18.27 -31.55
CA LYS A 541 13.38 18.68 -30.29
C LYS A 541 13.66 20.13 -29.89
N GLY A 542 14.69 20.74 -30.48
CA GLY A 542 15.09 22.12 -30.20
C GLY A 542 14.19 23.16 -30.85
N SER A 543 14.50 24.44 -30.62
CA SER A 543 13.78 25.54 -31.25
C SER A 543 14.04 25.59 -32.76
N LYS A 544 13.27 26.44 -33.47
CA LYS A 544 13.53 26.74 -34.88
C LYS A 544 14.98 27.19 -35.11
N ALA A 545 15.50 28.09 -34.27
CA ALA A 545 16.86 28.60 -34.41
C ALA A 545 17.91 27.49 -34.23
N ASP A 546 17.68 26.56 -33.31
CA ASP A 546 18.58 25.42 -33.08
C ASP A 546 18.59 24.47 -34.28
N THR A 547 17.41 24.22 -34.85
CA THR A 547 17.23 23.40 -36.06
C THR A 547 17.95 24.01 -37.27
N GLU A 548 17.85 25.33 -37.44
CA GLU A 548 18.51 26.07 -38.54
C GLU A 548 20.04 26.07 -38.43
N ARG A 549 20.58 26.19 -37.20
CA ARG A 549 22.02 26.04 -36.92
C ARG A 549 22.51 24.63 -37.23
N TRP A 550 21.75 23.61 -36.84
CA TRP A 550 22.08 22.22 -37.13
C TRP A 550 22.15 21.95 -38.64
N LEU A 551 21.16 22.43 -39.41
CA LEU A 551 21.15 22.31 -40.87
C LEU A 551 22.39 22.94 -41.51
N THR A 552 22.78 24.14 -41.04
CA THR A 552 23.95 24.86 -41.56
C THR A 552 25.23 24.06 -41.34
N THR A 553 25.47 23.63 -40.10
CA THR A 553 26.63 22.82 -39.71
C THR A 553 26.72 21.53 -40.53
N TYR A 554 25.59 20.83 -40.72
CA TYR A 554 25.56 19.60 -41.50
C TYR A 554 25.92 19.82 -42.98
N THR A 555 25.44 20.92 -43.58
CA THR A 555 25.78 21.27 -44.98
C THR A 555 27.21 21.74 -45.17
N GLU A 556 27.85 22.33 -44.16
CA GLU A 556 29.29 22.68 -44.22
C GLU A 556 30.15 21.44 -44.25
N ALA A 557 29.81 20.43 -43.44
CA ALA A 557 30.49 19.13 -43.45
C ALA A 557 30.18 18.31 -44.73
N ASN A 558 29.04 18.57 -45.39
CA ASN A 558 28.62 17.88 -46.60
C ASN A 558 28.14 18.85 -47.71
N PRO A 559 29.05 19.60 -48.36
CA PRO A 559 28.71 20.77 -49.18
C PRO A 559 27.74 20.55 -50.34
N LYS A 560 27.72 19.32 -50.90
CA LYS A 560 26.90 18.95 -52.07
C LYS A 560 25.56 18.30 -51.70
N ARG A 561 25.28 18.05 -50.41
CA ARG A 561 24.04 17.39 -49.97
C ARG A 561 23.00 18.41 -49.50
N SER A 562 21.75 18.23 -49.93
CA SER A 562 20.60 18.95 -49.37
C SER A 562 20.07 18.23 -48.12
N VAL A 563 19.60 19.00 -47.14
CA VAL A 563 19.09 18.49 -45.86
C VAL A 563 17.89 19.30 -45.40
N TYR A 564 16.97 18.66 -44.69
CA TYR A 564 15.79 19.28 -44.09
C TYR A 564 15.41 18.60 -42.79
N ALA A 565 14.72 19.34 -41.92
CA ALA A 565 14.27 18.90 -40.60
C ALA A 565 12.99 19.61 -40.17
N PHE A 566 12.26 19.03 -39.22
CA PHE A 566 11.03 19.57 -38.64
C PHE A 566 11.24 19.99 -37.19
N CYS A 567 10.60 21.07 -36.74
CA CYS A 567 10.51 21.42 -35.32
C CYS A 567 9.13 22.02 -35.00
N ILE A 568 8.69 21.97 -33.75
CA ILE A 568 7.37 22.49 -33.32
C ILE A 568 7.36 24.03 -33.29
N ASP A 569 6.22 24.67 -33.52
CA ASP A 569 5.99 26.11 -33.29
C ASP A 569 5.17 26.32 -32.00
N PRO A 570 5.81 26.65 -30.86
CA PRO A 570 5.11 26.84 -29.59
C PRO A 570 4.15 28.03 -29.58
N LYS A 571 4.32 29.00 -30.49
CA LYS A 571 3.46 30.20 -30.54
C LYS A 571 2.13 29.91 -31.24
N HIS A 572 2.08 28.90 -32.09
CA HIS A 572 0.88 28.50 -32.83
C HIS A 572 0.62 27.01 -32.63
N PRO A 573 -0.09 26.62 -31.55
CA PRO A 573 -0.41 25.23 -31.26
C PRO A 573 -1.03 24.51 -32.47
N GLY A 574 -0.43 23.39 -32.88
CA GLY A 574 -0.81 22.61 -34.07
C GLY A 574 -0.03 22.93 -35.35
N TYR A 575 0.95 23.84 -35.31
CA TYR A 575 1.85 24.14 -36.43
C TYR A 575 3.30 23.68 -36.15
N PHE A 576 3.98 23.30 -37.23
CA PHE A 576 5.39 22.93 -37.26
C PHE A 576 6.12 23.72 -38.34
N HIS A 577 7.42 23.90 -38.15
CA HIS A 577 8.32 24.44 -39.16
C HIS A 577 9.07 23.31 -39.86
N LEU A 578 8.97 23.24 -41.19
CA LEU A 578 9.83 22.44 -42.06
C LEU A 578 10.99 23.31 -42.53
N CYS A 579 12.14 23.18 -41.89
CA CYS A 579 13.35 23.93 -42.22
C CYS A 579 14.24 23.13 -43.20
N PHE A 580 14.79 23.77 -44.22
CA PHE A 580 15.61 23.09 -45.23
C PHE A 580 16.68 23.98 -45.85
N LYS A 581 17.74 23.32 -46.33
CA LYS A 581 18.88 23.94 -47.03
C LYS A 581 19.39 23.04 -48.16
N GLY A 582 19.50 23.60 -49.36
CA GLY A 582 19.82 22.88 -50.61
C GLY A 582 21.30 22.52 -50.84
N GLY A 583 22.17 22.75 -49.86
CA GLY A 583 23.63 22.67 -49.98
C GLY A 583 24.29 23.87 -49.28
N GLN A 584 25.61 23.89 -49.14
CA GLN A 584 26.32 24.87 -48.30
C GLN A 584 25.97 26.34 -48.65
N ASN A 585 25.95 26.65 -49.94
CA ASN A 585 25.74 28.01 -50.46
C ASN A 585 24.27 28.34 -50.76
N ALA A 586 23.34 27.41 -50.53
CA ALA A 586 21.91 27.64 -50.73
C ALA A 586 21.30 28.41 -49.55
N LYS A 587 20.28 29.22 -49.79
CA LYS A 587 19.55 29.91 -48.71
C LYS A 587 18.80 28.91 -47.84
N LEU A 588 18.82 29.17 -46.54
CA LEU A 588 18.01 28.48 -45.55
C LEU A 588 16.56 28.97 -45.66
N ASN A 589 15.62 28.04 -45.74
CA ASN A 589 14.20 28.34 -45.84
C ASN A 589 13.40 27.52 -44.84
N ALA A 590 12.21 28.00 -44.48
CA ALA A 590 11.30 27.29 -43.61
C ALA A 590 9.86 27.46 -44.10
N TRP A 591 9.11 26.35 -44.17
CA TRP A 591 7.70 26.36 -44.53
C TRP A 591 6.82 25.90 -43.37
N PRO A 592 5.66 26.54 -43.13
CA PRO A 592 4.73 26.10 -42.11
C PRO A 592 4.01 24.84 -42.57
N VAL A 593 3.96 23.85 -41.67
CA VAL A 593 3.16 22.64 -41.82
C VAL A 593 2.11 22.65 -40.73
N LYS A 594 0.84 22.62 -41.13
CA LYS A 594 -0.29 22.58 -40.21
C LYS A 594 -0.70 21.13 -40.01
N VAL A 595 -0.96 20.74 -38.77
CA VAL A 595 -1.65 19.48 -38.49
C VAL A 595 -3.15 19.68 -38.67
N ILE A 596 -3.76 18.86 -39.50
CA ILE A 596 -5.21 18.77 -39.66
C ILE A 596 -5.65 17.33 -39.35
N PRO A 597 -6.94 17.07 -39.10
CA PRO A 597 -7.40 15.71 -38.89
C PRO A 597 -6.94 14.77 -40.01
N ASN A 598 -6.26 13.69 -39.64
CA ASN A 598 -5.75 12.63 -40.51
C ASN A 598 -4.72 13.05 -41.58
N ALA A 599 -4.21 14.28 -41.59
CA ALA A 599 -3.22 14.72 -42.57
C ALA A 599 -2.34 15.89 -42.09
N PHE A 600 -1.23 16.09 -42.78
CA PHE A 600 -0.43 17.32 -42.71
C PHE A 600 -0.79 18.21 -43.88
N GLU A 601 -1.03 19.49 -43.63
CA GLU A 601 -1.24 20.47 -44.67
C GLU A 601 0.02 21.31 -44.86
N LEU A 602 0.63 21.19 -46.05
CA LEU A 602 1.75 22.04 -46.47
C LEU A 602 1.30 22.85 -47.69
N LEU A 603 1.32 24.18 -47.55
CA LEU A 603 0.89 25.13 -48.59
C LEU A 603 -0.50 24.80 -49.15
N LYS A 604 -1.48 24.56 -48.26
CA LYS A 604 -2.87 24.19 -48.57
C LYS A 604 -3.07 22.85 -49.28
N ASN A 605 -2.02 22.03 -49.42
CA ASN A 605 -2.13 20.67 -49.95
C ASN A 605 -2.07 19.66 -48.79
N PRO A 606 -3.05 18.75 -48.68
CA PRO A 606 -3.05 17.72 -47.64
C PRO A 606 -2.14 16.55 -48.03
N TYR A 607 -1.40 16.05 -47.05
CA TYR A 607 -0.52 14.89 -47.14
C TYR A 607 -0.90 13.89 -46.04
N PRO A 608 -1.22 12.63 -46.38
CA PRO A 608 -1.79 11.68 -45.43
C PRO A 608 -0.79 11.19 -44.37
N ASP A 609 0.51 11.17 -44.65
CA ASP A 609 1.54 10.66 -43.74
C ASP A 609 2.88 11.40 -43.94
N MET A 610 3.84 11.16 -43.04
CA MET A 610 5.16 11.80 -43.06
C MET A 610 5.97 11.44 -44.31
N ARG A 611 5.77 10.24 -44.88
CA ARG A 611 6.47 9.81 -46.11
C ARG A 611 5.96 10.60 -47.31
N ALA A 612 4.64 10.74 -47.43
CA ALA A 612 3.96 11.54 -48.44
C ALA A 612 4.27 13.03 -48.27
N LEU A 613 4.33 13.54 -47.04
CA LEU A 613 4.74 14.91 -46.74
C LEU A 613 6.18 15.15 -47.18
N CYS A 614 7.11 14.26 -46.83
CA CYS A 614 8.52 14.36 -47.22
C CYS A 614 8.71 14.26 -48.73
N ASN A 615 8.00 13.33 -49.39
CA ASN A 615 8.07 13.16 -50.84
C ASN A 615 7.42 14.35 -51.56
N GLY A 616 6.28 14.84 -51.06
CA GLY A 616 5.62 16.05 -51.52
C GLY A 616 6.52 17.27 -51.41
N PHE A 617 7.19 17.42 -50.27
CA PHE A 617 8.22 18.43 -50.08
C PHE A 617 9.35 18.28 -51.11
N LYS A 618 9.94 17.09 -51.27
CA LYS A 618 11.03 16.85 -52.22
C LYS A 618 10.64 17.15 -53.67
N LEU A 619 9.43 16.75 -54.08
CA LEU A 619 8.89 17.03 -55.42
C LEU A 619 8.69 18.54 -55.63
N ARG A 620 8.15 19.24 -54.62
CA ARG A 620 7.95 20.69 -54.67
C ARG A 620 9.28 21.45 -54.66
N PHE A 621 10.21 21.04 -53.81
CA PHE A 621 11.56 21.59 -53.75
C PHE A 621 12.31 21.40 -55.08
N ALA A 622 12.21 20.23 -55.70
CA ALA A 622 12.78 19.97 -57.03
C ALA A 622 12.09 20.80 -58.12
N SER A 623 10.77 20.97 -58.06
CA SER A 623 10.01 21.81 -58.99
C SER A 623 10.38 23.29 -58.89
N GLU A 624 10.56 23.81 -57.67
CA GLU A 624 11.00 25.19 -57.46
C GLU A 624 12.48 25.39 -57.84
N ALA A 625 13.33 24.40 -57.59
CA ALA A 625 14.73 24.40 -58.02
C ALA A 625 14.87 24.37 -59.56
N ASN A 626 13.96 23.70 -60.27
CA ASN A 626 13.94 23.71 -61.74
C ASN A 626 13.35 25.01 -62.33
N LYS A 627 12.31 25.61 -61.70
CA LYS A 627 11.76 26.92 -62.09
C LYS A 627 12.73 28.09 -61.90
N SER A 628 13.77 27.92 -61.08
CA SER A 628 14.81 28.92 -60.86
C SER A 628 16.06 28.69 -61.71
N ARG A 629 16.10 27.61 -62.51
CA ARG A 629 17.21 27.26 -63.41
C ARG A 629 16.87 27.38 -64.91
N GLY A 630 15.59 27.40 -65.27
CA GLY A 630 15.11 27.87 -66.58
C GLY A 630 14.60 29.28 -66.45
#